data_AF-A0A520JBI6-F1
#
_entry.id   AF-A0A520JBI6-F1
#
_cell.length_a   1.000
_cell.length_b   1.000
_cell.length_c   1.000
_cell.angle_alpha   90.00
_cell.angle_beta   90.00
_cell.angle_gamma   90.00
#
_symmetry.space_group_name_H-M   'P 1'
#
loop_
_entity.id
_entity.type
_entity.pdbx_description
1 polymer ?
#
loop_
_entity_poly.entity_id
_entity_poly.type
_entity_poly.pdbx_seq_one_letter_code
_entity_poly.pdbx_strand_id
1 'polypeptide(L)' 'NLTNDFRGCDPDATDDRALAPISLVCKVVEANGRPAVKLSDNPAKATGAPAEIARYLRVFGTAGHAEAPVQV' A
#
# COMPACT_ATOMS: atom_id res chain seq x y z
N ASN A 1 -13.83 -9.16 0.29
CA ASN A 1 -12.68 -10.07 0.10
C ASN A 1 -13.19 -11.38 -0.45
N LEU A 2 -12.53 -11.94 -1.47
CA LEU A 2 -13.04 -13.12 -2.19
C LEU A 2 -12.27 -14.40 -1.90
N THR A 3 -10.95 -14.33 -1.76
CA THR A 3 -10.08 -15.52 -1.74
C THR A 3 -9.35 -15.78 -0.42
N ASN A 4 -9.33 -14.80 0.50
CA ASN A 4 -8.61 -14.89 1.78
C ASN A 4 -9.40 -14.14 2.87
N ASP A 5 -10.61 -14.62 3.14
CA ASP A 5 -11.51 -14.04 4.14
C ASP A 5 -11.96 -15.13 5.11
N PHE A 6 -11.25 -15.25 6.23
CA PHE A 6 -11.50 -16.28 7.26
C PHE A 6 -12.20 -15.72 8.49
N ARG A 7 -12.79 -14.52 8.40
CA ARG A 7 -13.50 -13.91 9.53
C ARG A 7 -14.68 -14.80 9.94
N GLY A 8 -14.75 -15.12 11.24
CA GLY A 8 -15.76 -16.02 11.79
C GLY A 8 -15.60 -17.49 11.42
N CYS A 9 -14.46 -17.91 10.86
CA CYS A 9 -14.22 -19.32 10.50
C CYS A 9 -13.53 -20.15 11.60
N ASP A 10 -12.93 -19.52 12.60
CA ASP A 10 -12.27 -20.21 13.72
C ASP A 10 -13.32 -20.48 14.83
N PRO A 11 -13.71 -21.75 15.07
CA PRO A 11 -14.72 -22.09 16.07
C PRO A 11 -14.25 -21.91 17.52
N ASP A 12 -12.93 -21.85 17.74
CA ASP A 12 -12.31 -21.72 19.06
C ASP A 12 -11.77 -20.29 19.31
N ALA A 13 -12.00 -19.37 18.36
CA ALA A 13 -11.53 -18.00 18.44
C ALA A 13 -12.10 -17.27 19.66
N THR A 14 -11.21 -16.69 20.46
CA THR A 14 -11.55 -15.71 21.50
C THR A 14 -11.53 -14.28 20.96
N ASP A 15 -10.87 -14.06 19.82
CA ASP A 15 -10.91 -12.85 18.99
C ASP A 15 -10.59 -13.18 17.52
N ASP A 16 -10.80 -12.21 16.62
CA ASP A 16 -10.56 -12.39 15.17
C ASP A 16 -9.07 -12.27 14.77
N ARG A 17 -8.12 -12.30 15.71
CA ARG A 17 -6.72 -11.90 15.41
C ARG A 17 -5.83 -13.02 14.90
N ALA A 18 -6.13 -14.28 15.22
CA ALA A 18 -5.31 -15.42 14.82
C ALA A 18 -5.18 -15.55 13.29
N LEU A 19 -6.26 -15.27 12.55
CA LEU A 19 -6.32 -15.33 11.09
C LEU A 19 -6.53 -13.95 10.45
N ALA A 20 -6.16 -12.87 11.15
CA ALA A 20 -6.23 -11.53 10.59
C ALA A 20 -5.35 -11.44 9.33
N PRO A 21 -5.84 -10.81 8.24
CA PRO A 21 -5.05 -10.67 7.02
C PRO A 21 -3.80 -9.84 7.28
N ILE A 22 -2.74 -10.14 6.53
CA ILE A 22 -1.52 -9.33 6.50
C ILE A 22 -1.48 -8.45 5.25
N SER A 23 -0.94 -7.24 5.40
CA SER A 23 -0.67 -6.35 4.26
C SER A 23 0.78 -6.53 3.81
N LEU A 24 1.00 -7.34 2.78
CA LEU A 24 2.31 -7.57 2.17
C LEU A 24 2.29 -7.20 0.68
N VAL A 25 3.37 -6.55 0.21
CA VAL A 25 3.55 -6.19 -1.20
C VAL A 25 4.96 -6.49 -1.67
N CYS A 26 5.10 -6.82 -2.96
CA CYS A 26 6.37 -6.85 -3.66
C CYS A 26 6.30 -5.83 -4.81
N LYS A 27 7.26 -4.90 -4.87
CA LYS A 27 7.28 -3.81 -5.84
C LYS A 27 8.68 -3.60 -6.37
N VAL A 28 8.77 -3.09 -7.60
CA VAL A 28 10.04 -2.62 -8.19
C VAL A 28 10.55 -1.42 -7.39
N VAL A 29 11.83 -1.46 -7.02
CA VAL A 29 12.52 -0.37 -6.30
C VAL A 29 13.58 0.32 -7.16
N GLU A 30 14.07 -0.34 -8.20
CA GLU A 30 15.12 0.17 -9.08
C GLU A 30 14.99 -0.44 -10.49
N ALA A 31 15.37 0.32 -11.51
CA ALA A 31 15.60 -0.18 -12.86
C ALA A 31 16.86 0.50 -13.44
N ASN A 32 17.80 -0.30 -13.94
CA ASN A 32 19.06 0.19 -14.55
C ASN A 32 19.83 1.18 -13.65
N GLY A 33 19.97 0.89 -12.35
CA GLY A 33 20.66 1.78 -11.42
C GLY A 33 19.91 3.06 -11.06
N ARG A 34 18.62 3.19 -11.45
CA ARG A 34 17.78 4.35 -11.16
C ARG A 34 16.61 3.99 -10.25
N PRO A 35 16.31 4.80 -9.22
CA PRO A 35 15.23 4.52 -8.27
C PRO A 35 13.86 4.55 -8.96
N ALA A 36 13.01 3.59 -8.60
CA ALA A 36 11.61 3.54 -9.03
C ALA A 36 10.67 4.12 -7.96
N VAL A 37 9.55 4.68 -8.42
CA VAL A 37 8.54 5.31 -7.55
C VAL A 37 7.13 4.91 -7.98
N LYS A 38 6.26 4.69 -7.00
CA LYS A 38 4.80 4.64 -7.17
C LYS A 38 4.18 5.77 -6.34
N LEU A 39 3.47 6.70 -6.99
CA LEU A 39 2.87 7.86 -6.32
C LEU A 39 1.55 7.52 -5.60
N SER A 40 0.63 6.80 -6.25
CA SER A 40 -0.72 6.51 -5.72
C SER A 40 -1.60 7.75 -5.56
N ASP A 41 -2.91 7.62 -5.84
CA ASP A 41 -3.85 8.72 -5.58
C ASP A 41 -4.07 8.97 -4.08
N ASN A 42 -3.81 7.96 -3.24
CA ASN A 42 -3.68 8.13 -1.79
C ASN A 42 -2.21 8.35 -1.43
N PRO A 43 -1.80 9.56 -0.99
CA PRO A 43 -0.41 9.87 -0.65
C PRO A 43 0.20 8.92 0.39
N ALA A 44 -0.61 8.39 1.32
CA ALA A 44 -0.16 7.44 2.33
C ALA A 44 0.28 6.07 1.74
N LYS A 45 -0.07 5.79 0.48
CA LYS A 45 0.32 4.58 -0.27
C LYS A 45 1.44 4.82 -1.29
N ALA A 46 2.06 6.00 -1.28
CA ALA A 46 3.24 6.30 -2.08
C ALA A 46 4.44 5.45 -1.61
N THR A 47 5.25 4.95 -2.54
CA THR A 47 6.45 4.16 -2.23
C THR A 47 7.62 4.54 -3.12
N GLY A 48 8.80 4.68 -2.51
CA GLY A 48 10.05 5.10 -3.15
C GLY A 48 10.83 6.06 -2.25
N ALA A 49 12.01 6.49 -2.68
CA ALA A 49 12.79 7.49 -1.95
C ALA A 49 12.02 8.83 -1.86
N PRO A 50 11.98 9.53 -0.71
CA PRO A 50 11.21 10.76 -0.54
C PRO A 50 11.56 11.86 -1.55
N ALA A 51 12.86 12.01 -1.86
CA ALA A 51 13.32 12.98 -2.85
C ALA A 51 12.81 12.66 -4.27
N GLU A 52 12.73 11.38 -4.61
CA GLU A 52 12.22 10.93 -5.92
C GLU A 52 10.70 11.06 -6.00
N ILE A 53 9.97 10.74 -4.92
CA ILE A 53 8.53 11.04 -4.82
C ILE A 53 8.29 12.53 -5.05
N ALA A 54 9.00 13.40 -4.33
CA ALA A 54 8.89 14.84 -4.49
C ALA A 54 9.24 15.30 -5.92
N ARG A 55 10.24 14.68 -6.56
CA ARG A 55 10.61 14.95 -7.96
C ARG A 55 9.45 14.62 -8.90
N TYR A 56 8.86 13.44 -8.79
CA TYR A 56 7.76 13.01 -9.64
C TYR A 56 6.48 13.82 -9.40
N LEU A 57 6.20 14.23 -8.17
CA LEU A 57 5.07 15.11 -7.86
C LEU A 57 5.20 16.50 -8.49
N ARG A 58 6.42 17.06 -8.62
CA ARG A 58 6.62 18.31 -9.36
C ARG A 58 6.31 18.20 -10.85
N VAL A 59 6.46 17.01 -11.42
CA VAL A 59 6.22 16.74 -12.85
C VAL A 59 4.74 16.47 -13.11
N PHE A 60 4.12 15.62 -12.30
CA PHE A 60 2.76 15.13 -12.53
C PHE A 60 1.68 15.88 -11.74
N GLY A 61 2.06 16.64 -10.71
CA GLY A 61 1.13 17.31 -9.82
C GLY A 61 0.47 16.36 -8.82
N THR A 62 -0.58 16.87 -8.18
CA THR A 62 -1.34 16.19 -7.10
C THR A 62 -2.85 16.24 -7.31
N ALA A 63 -3.30 16.65 -8.50
CA ALA A 63 -4.73 16.71 -8.79
C ALA A 63 -5.34 15.30 -8.69
N GLY A 64 -6.44 15.18 -7.93
CA GLY A 64 -7.07 13.88 -7.65
C GLY A 64 -6.49 13.14 -6.45
N HIS A 65 -5.46 13.67 -5.78
CA HIS A 65 -5.00 13.08 -4.53
C HIS A 65 -6.04 13.25 -3.42
N ALA A 66 -6.34 12.15 -2.74
CA ALA A 66 -7.22 12.15 -1.59
C ALA A 66 -6.68 11.18 -0.54
N GLU A 67 -6.53 11.68 0.69
CA GLU A 67 -6.23 10.80 1.81
C GLU A 67 -7.41 9.87 2.06
N ALA A 68 -7.09 8.58 2.18
CA ALA A 68 -8.05 7.55 2.55
C ALA A 68 -7.40 6.62 3.59
N PRO A 69 -8.19 6.08 4.54
CA PRO A 69 -7.68 5.12 5.50
C PRO A 69 -7.01 3.93 4.79
N VAL A 70 -5.80 3.58 5.21
CA VAL A 70 -5.16 2.35 4.76
C VAL A 70 -5.66 1.21 5.63
N GLN A 71 -6.48 0.34 5.04
CA GLN A 71 -6.98 -0.87 5.68
C GLN A 71 -6.23 -2.11 5.16
N VAL A 72 -6.14 -3.11 6.03
CA VAL A 72 -5.65 -4.45 5.72
C VAL A 72 -6.85 -5.37 5.47
#